data_AF-A0AA37EL35-F1
#
_entry.id   AF-A0AA37EL35-F1
#
_cell.length_a   1.000
_cell.length_b   1.000
_cell.length_c   1.000
_cell.angle_alpha   90.00
_cell.angle_beta   90.00
_cell.angle_gamma   90.00
#
_symmetry.space_group_name_H-M   'P 1'
#
loop_
_entity.id
_entity.type
_entity.pdbx_description
1 polymer ?
#
loop_
_entity_poly.entity_id
_entity_poly.type
_entity_poly.pdbx_seq_one_letter_code
_entity_poly.pdbx_strand_id
1 'polypeptide(L)'
;MADRYPSIYQRARKDACLTQEQAAELLSVSVETVKAWEQRQRVPRPEDVERMQAAYGTPWLGLEYTRATCGQLGVLPELRLQGLPTAVLRLINRATALADDYRRLMLIAEDGIIDEIEAPEFDRIAQSIQDVIAAGYEVLYAEAPPGIKKARPVAGTTERTVQGFAAENDCKIIVSHSGRIASPSFTGEGVTRP
;
A
#
# COMPACT_ATOMS: atom_id res chain seq x y z
N MET A 1 8.94 6.13 1.26
CA MET A 1 8.55 6.02 -0.18
C MET A 1 7.26 6.75 -0.54
N ALA A 2 6.33 6.99 0.40
CA ALA A 2 5.09 7.74 0.13
C ALA A 2 5.31 9.16 -0.46
N ASP A 3 6.41 9.83 -0.08
CA ASP A 3 6.73 11.19 -0.50
C ASP A 3 7.30 11.30 -1.93
N ARG A 4 7.71 10.16 -2.53
CA ARG A 4 8.37 10.13 -3.85
C ARG A 4 7.40 9.97 -5.01
N TYR A 5 6.20 9.43 -4.75
CA TYR A 5 5.17 9.19 -5.76
C TYR A 5 3.79 9.59 -5.21
N PRO A 6 3.20 10.70 -5.67
CA PRO A 6 1.95 11.21 -5.12
C PRO A 6 0.74 10.33 -5.47
N SER A 7 0.85 9.44 -6.46
CA SER A 7 -0.22 8.50 -6.84
C SER A 7 0.03 7.11 -6.28
N ILE A 8 -0.97 6.54 -5.58
CA ILE A 8 -0.89 5.18 -5.02
C ILE A 8 -0.65 4.12 -6.11
N TYR A 9 -1.18 4.34 -7.32
CA TYR A 9 -1.01 3.43 -8.46
C TYR A 9 0.41 3.48 -9.00
N GLN A 10 0.98 4.69 -9.10
CA GLN A 10 2.36 4.87 -9.54
C GLN A 10 3.35 4.28 -8.54
N ARG A 11 3.10 4.49 -7.25
CA ARG A 11 3.89 3.90 -6.16
C ARG A 11 3.88 2.38 -6.26
N ALA A 12 2.69 1.77 -6.32
CA ALA A 12 2.55 0.32 -6.41
C ALA A 12 3.29 -0.30 -7.62
N ARG A 13 3.21 0.33 -8.80
CA ARG A 13 3.95 -0.13 -9.98
C ARG A 13 5.46 0.00 -9.80
N LYS A 14 5.93 1.11 -9.22
CA LYS A 14 7.35 1.37 -9.00
C LYS A 14 7.94 0.45 -7.94
N ASP A 15 7.19 0.11 -6.91
CA ASP A 15 7.57 -0.90 -5.91
C ASP A 15 7.74 -2.28 -6.57
N ALA A 16 6.89 -2.61 -7.55
CA ALA A 16 7.02 -3.80 -8.39
C ALA A 16 8.10 -3.70 -9.49
N CYS A 17 8.83 -2.58 -9.60
CA CYS A 17 9.88 -2.33 -10.57
C CYS A 17 9.44 -2.46 -12.05
N LEU A 18 8.17 -2.19 -12.36
CA LEU A 18 7.62 -2.30 -13.73
C LEU A 18 7.65 -0.96 -14.48
N THR A 19 7.81 -0.99 -15.80
CA THR A 19 7.53 0.17 -16.67
C THR A 19 6.03 0.35 -16.91
N GLN A 20 5.60 1.47 -17.51
CA GLN A 20 4.17 1.67 -17.81
C GLN A 20 3.69 0.69 -18.88
N GLU A 21 4.56 0.34 -19.82
CA GLU A 21 4.33 -0.62 -20.90
C GLU A 21 4.16 -2.04 -20.35
N GLN A 22 5.07 -2.48 -19.48
CA GLN A 22 4.97 -3.79 -18.82
C GLN A 22 3.72 -3.89 -17.96
N ALA A 23 3.38 -2.83 -17.23
CA ALA A 23 2.16 -2.79 -16.43
C ALA A 23 0.90 -2.86 -17.30
N ALA A 24 0.88 -2.14 -18.43
CA ALA A 24 -0.24 -2.15 -19.37
C ALA A 24 -0.46 -3.54 -19.97
N GLU A 25 0.62 -4.22 -20.35
CA GLU A 25 0.60 -5.60 -20.85
C GLU A 25 0.03 -6.57 -19.78
N LEU A 26 0.59 -6.55 -18.57
CA LEU A 26 0.15 -7.42 -17.46
C LEU A 26 -1.32 -7.20 -17.08
N LEU A 27 -1.80 -5.96 -17.14
CA LEU A 27 -3.19 -5.62 -16.84
C LEU A 27 -4.13 -5.75 -18.04
N SER A 28 -3.61 -6.05 -19.23
CA SER A 28 -4.37 -6.08 -20.48
C SER A 28 -5.13 -4.77 -20.73
N VAL A 29 -4.45 -3.64 -20.57
CA VAL A 29 -4.97 -2.28 -20.84
C VAL A 29 -3.98 -1.48 -21.70
N SER A 30 -4.34 -0.28 -22.15
CA SER A 30 -3.40 0.59 -22.86
C SER A 30 -2.45 1.32 -21.89
N VAL A 31 -1.28 1.70 -22.40
CA VAL A 31 -0.29 2.51 -21.65
C VAL A 31 -0.89 3.85 -21.23
N GLU A 32 -1.73 4.44 -22.08
CA GLU A 32 -2.48 5.66 -21.80
C GLU A 32 -3.44 5.48 -20.61
N THR A 33 -4.05 4.29 -20.47
CA THR A 33 -4.93 3.99 -19.33
C THR A 33 -4.14 3.96 -18.03
N VAL A 34 -2.99 3.28 -18.02
CA VAL A 34 -2.07 3.27 -16.85
C VAL A 34 -1.65 4.69 -16.50
N LYS A 35 -1.25 5.48 -17.49
CA LYS A 35 -0.85 6.88 -17.31
C LYS A 35 -2.00 7.74 -16.77
N ALA A 36 -3.22 7.57 -17.26
CA ALA A 36 -4.39 8.31 -16.80
C ALA A 36 -4.73 8.00 -15.33
N TRP A 37 -4.59 6.74 -14.89
CA TRP A 37 -4.72 6.36 -13.49
C TRP A 37 -3.62 6.99 -12.62
N GLU A 38 -2.35 6.90 -13.04
CA GLU A 38 -1.22 7.49 -12.32
C GLU A 38 -1.36 9.01 -12.17
N GLN A 39 -1.85 9.69 -13.20
CA GLN A 39 -2.09 11.13 -13.22
C GLN A 39 -3.40 11.55 -12.55
N ARG A 40 -4.17 10.61 -11.99
CA ARG A 40 -5.48 10.85 -11.35
C ARG A 40 -6.52 11.48 -12.29
N GLN A 41 -6.33 11.37 -13.60
CA GLN A 41 -7.29 11.84 -14.61
C GLN A 41 -8.49 10.89 -14.72
N ARG A 42 -8.26 9.61 -14.40
CA ARG A 42 -9.29 8.58 -14.35
C ARG A 42 -9.14 7.78 -13.06
N VAL A 43 -10.27 7.49 -12.40
CA VAL A 43 -10.29 6.59 -11.25
C VAL A 43 -10.46 5.14 -11.78
N PRO A 44 -9.57 4.21 -11.42
CA PRO A 44 -9.74 2.80 -11.75
C PRO A 44 -10.95 2.20 -11.05
N ARG A 45 -11.57 1.21 -11.70
CA ARG A 45 -12.65 0.44 -11.07
C ARG A 45 -12.07 -0.52 -10.03
N PRO A 46 -12.87 -1.03 -9.08
CA PRO A 46 -12.40 -2.00 -8.09
C PRO A 46 -11.75 -3.24 -8.73
N GLU A 47 -12.31 -3.73 -9.85
CA GLU A 47 -11.77 -4.83 -10.67
C GLU A 47 -10.40 -4.52 -11.28
N ASP A 48 -10.10 -3.25 -11.61
CA ASP A 48 -8.79 -2.84 -12.10
C ASP A 48 -7.76 -2.84 -10.97
N VAL A 49 -8.17 -2.39 -9.78
CA VAL A 49 -7.30 -2.35 -8.59
C VAL A 49 -6.97 -3.76 -8.11
N GLU A 50 -7.93 -4.68 -8.14
CA GLU A 50 -7.67 -6.09 -7.81
C GLU A 50 -6.63 -6.69 -8.76
N ARG A 51 -6.75 -6.43 -10.07
CA ARG A 51 -5.75 -6.86 -11.06
C ARG A 51 -4.37 -6.23 -10.80
N MET A 52 -4.32 -4.95 -10.41
CA MET A 52 -3.06 -4.31 -9.99
C MET A 52 -2.44 -4.96 -8.76
N GLN A 53 -3.24 -5.27 -7.74
CA GLN A 53 -2.75 -5.93 -6.52
C GLN A 53 -2.11 -7.28 -6.85
N ALA A 54 -2.75 -8.06 -7.73
CA ALA A 54 -2.25 -9.36 -8.18
C ALA A 54 -0.98 -9.21 -9.04
N ALA A 55 -0.99 -8.31 -10.03
CA ALA A 55 0.12 -8.12 -10.96
C ALA A 55 1.37 -7.52 -10.30
N TYR A 56 1.19 -6.62 -9.32
CA TYR A 56 2.29 -5.89 -8.69
C TYR A 56 2.73 -6.52 -7.35
N GLY A 57 1.96 -7.45 -6.80
CA GLY A 57 2.22 -7.99 -5.46
C GLY A 57 2.03 -6.94 -4.35
N THR A 58 1.09 -6.00 -4.51
CA THR A 58 0.91 -4.85 -3.60
C THR A 58 -0.44 -4.90 -2.87
N PRO A 59 -0.61 -5.77 -1.86
CA PRO A 59 -1.90 -5.94 -1.17
C PRO A 59 -2.39 -4.64 -0.51
N TRP A 60 -1.48 -3.77 -0.07
CA TRP A 60 -1.82 -2.46 0.52
C TRP A 60 -2.57 -1.52 -0.44
N LEU A 61 -2.47 -1.72 -1.76
CA LEU A 61 -3.09 -0.84 -2.75
C LEU A 61 -4.63 -0.83 -2.64
N GLY A 62 -5.25 -2.00 -2.42
CA GLY A 62 -6.70 -2.10 -2.27
C GLY A 62 -7.21 -1.41 -1.00
N LEU A 63 -6.43 -1.47 0.08
CA LEU A 63 -6.73 -0.76 1.32
C LEU A 63 -6.69 0.76 1.10
N GLU A 64 -5.63 1.29 0.49
CA GLU A 64 -5.51 2.73 0.23
C GLU A 64 -6.56 3.22 -0.78
N TYR A 65 -6.89 2.43 -1.80
CA TYR A 65 -8.01 2.71 -2.70
C TYR A 65 -9.32 2.83 -1.94
N THR A 66 -9.63 1.86 -1.07
CA THR A 66 -10.86 1.89 -0.26
C THR A 66 -10.90 3.09 0.66
N ARG A 67 -9.77 3.46 1.28
CA ARG A 67 -9.68 4.70 2.09
C ARG A 67 -9.95 5.95 1.26
N ALA A 68 -9.40 6.02 0.04
CA ALA A 68 -9.60 7.17 -0.84
C ALA A 68 -11.04 7.30 -1.35
N THR A 69 -11.71 6.17 -1.64
CA THR A 69 -13.07 6.17 -2.20
C THR A 69 -14.17 6.18 -1.14
N CYS A 70 -13.95 5.54 0.00
CA CYS A 70 -14.96 5.31 1.03
C CYS A 70 -14.61 5.90 2.40
N GLY A 71 -13.49 6.61 2.54
CA GLY A 71 -13.02 7.10 3.84
C GLY A 71 -14.01 8.03 4.55
N GLN A 72 -14.85 8.76 3.82
CA GLN A 72 -15.87 9.65 4.40
C GLN A 72 -17.05 8.90 5.06
N LEU A 73 -17.19 7.59 4.82
CA LEU A 73 -18.24 6.79 5.45
C LEU A 73 -17.93 6.45 6.91
N GLY A 74 -16.72 6.71 7.40
CA GLY A 74 -16.33 6.43 8.79
C GLY A 74 -16.23 4.93 9.14
N VAL A 75 -16.30 4.04 8.15
CA VAL A 75 -16.26 2.58 8.36
C VAL A 75 -14.84 2.06 8.54
N LEU A 76 -13.86 2.68 7.87
CA LEU A 76 -12.46 2.32 8.01
C LEU A 76 -11.80 3.18 9.08
N PRO A 77 -11.08 2.59 10.05
CA PRO A 77 -10.36 3.37 11.04
C PRO A 77 -9.18 4.10 10.39
N GLU A 78 -8.64 5.09 11.10
CA GLU A 78 -7.42 5.76 10.66
C GLU A 78 -6.22 4.82 10.76
N LEU A 79 -5.57 4.55 9.62
CA LEU A 79 -4.44 3.64 9.52
C LEU A 79 -3.13 4.38 9.32
N ARG A 80 -2.07 3.94 10.00
CA ARG A 80 -0.70 4.41 9.79
C ARG A 80 0.16 3.21 9.41
N LEU A 81 0.39 3.02 8.11
CA LEU A 81 1.29 1.97 7.64
C LEU A 81 2.70 2.20 8.21
N GLN A 82 3.18 1.20 8.96
CA GLN A 82 4.45 1.21 9.67
C GLN A 82 5.17 -0.12 9.43
N GLY A 83 6.45 -0.21 9.84
CA GLY A 83 7.20 -1.45 9.78
C GLY A 83 6.58 -2.54 10.67
N LEU A 84 6.70 -3.80 10.25
CA LEU A 84 6.09 -4.96 10.91
C LEU A 84 6.35 -5.01 12.44
N PRO A 85 7.58 -4.79 12.96
CA PRO A 85 7.81 -4.84 14.41
C PRO A 85 6.98 -3.82 15.19
N THR A 86 6.88 -2.58 14.69
CA THR A 86 6.11 -1.51 15.32
C THR A 86 4.62 -1.79 15.26
N ALA A 87 4.13 -2.27 14.11
CA ALA A 87 2.73 -2.64 13.94
C ALA A 87 2.32 -3.76 14.91
N VAL A 88 3.15 -4.80 15.06
CA VAL A 88 2.89 -5.92 15.98
C VAL A 88 2.87 -5.44 17.44
N LEU A 89 3.87 -4.65 17.86
CA LEU A 89 3.91 -4.09 19.22
C LEU A 89 2.67 -3.24 19.51
N ARG A 90 2.26 -2.40 18.56
CA ARG A 90 1.06 -1.57 18.68
C ARG A 90 -0.19 -2.43 18.81
N LEU A 91 -0.35 -3.48 17.99
CA LEU A 91 -1.48 -4.40 18.09
C LEU A 91 -1.56 -5.05 19.46
N ILE A 92 -0.46 -5.60 19.98
CA ILE A 92 -0.44 -6.25 21.29
C ILE A 92 -0.82 -5.25 22.40
N ASN A 93 -0.23 -4.05 22.39
CA ASN A 93 -0.54 -3.04 23.41
C ASN A 93 -2.01 -2.61 23.37
N ARG A 94 -2.60 -2.43 22.19
CA ARG A 94 -4.02 -2.05 22.05
C ARG A 94 -4.96 -3.19 22.44
N ALA A 95 -4.65 -4.42 22.04
CA ALA A 95 -5.46 -5.58 22.38
C ALA A 95 -5.48 -5.81 23.90
N THR A 96 -4.35 -5.67 24.58
CA THR A 96 -4.27 -5.78 26.04
C THR A 96 -5.07 -4.68 26.73
N ALA A 97 -4.94 -3.42 26.28
CA ALA A 97 -5.69 -2.31 26.85
C ALA A 97 -7.22 -2.49 26.70
N LEU A 98 -7.68 -2.98 25.55
CA LEU A 98 -9.10 -3.30 25.35
C LEU A 98 -9.55 -4.48 26.23
N ALA A 99 -8.69 -5.48 26.42
CA ALA A 99 -8.97 -6.62 27.28
C ALA A 99 -9.14 -6.22 28.75
N ASP A 100 -8.59 -5.09 29.20
CA ASP A 100 -8.83 -4.57 30.54
C ASP A 100 -10.22 -3.92 30.69
N ASP A 101 -10.82 -3.46 29.59
CA ASP A 101 -12.11 -2.75 29.56
C ASP A 101 -13.33 -3.67 29.40
N TYR A 102 -13.14 -4.98 29.17
CA TYR A 102 -14.25 -5.92 28.83
C TYR A 102 -15.37 -5.96 29.90
N ARG A 103 -15.02 -5.86 31.19
CA ARG A 103 -16.02 -5.86 32.28
C ARG A 103 -16.94 -4.66 32.20
N ARG A 104 -16.41 -3.52 31.80
CA ARG A 104 -17.20 -2.30 31.71
C ARG A 104 -18.14 -2.33 30.52
N LEU A 105 -17.66 -2.85 29.38
CA LEU A 105 -18.50 -3.07 28.20
C LEU A 105 -19.66 -4.03 28.50
N MET A 106 -19.43 -5.09 29.28
CA MET A 106 -20.49 -6.01 29.69
C MET A 106 -21.57 -5.34 30.54
N LEU A 107 -21.19 -4.42 31.44
CA LEU A 107 -22.14 -3.67 32.27
C LEU A 107 -23.00 -2.72 31.41
N ILE A 108 -22.35 -1.95 30.52
CA ILE A 108 -23.05 -1.02 29.61
C ILE A 108 -24.00 -1.77 28.65
N ALA A 109 -23.66 -2.99 28.25
CA ALA A 109 -24.46 -3.76 27.30
C ALA A 109 -25.61 -4.57 27.95
N GLU A 110 -25.74 -4.57 29.28
CA GLU A 110 -26.60 -5.51 30.02
C GLU A 110 -28.09 -5.35 29.69
N ASP A 111 -28.57 -4.11 29.57
CA ASP A 111 -29.97 -3.79 29.27
C ASP A 111 -30.22 -3.49 27.77
N GLY A 112 -29.14 -3.42 26.98
CA GLY A 112 -29.16 -3.11 25.55
C GLY A 112 -29.43 -1.65 25.21
N ILE A 113 -29.37 -0.72 26.17
CA ILE A 113 -29.65 0.71 25.98
C ILE A 113 -28.48 1.53 26.50
N ILE A 114 -27.74 2.18 25.60
CA ILE A 114 -26.69 3.12 26.00
C ILE A 114 -27.34 4.46 26.33
N ASP A 115 -27.39 4.82 27.61
CA ASP A 115 -27.95 6.10 28.07
C ASP A 115 -26.94 7.27 28.02
N GLU A 116 -27.36 8.48 28.39
CA GLU A 116 -26.50 9.68 28.37
C GLU A 116 -25.31 9.62 29.35
N ILE A 117 -25.41 8.81 30.41
CA ILE A 117 -24.36 8.62 31.42
C ILE A 117 -23.33 7.60 30.91
N GLU A 118 -23.80 6.57 30.22
CA GLU A 118 -22.96 5.49 29.68
C GLU A 118 -22.32 5.86 28.34
N ALA A 119 -22.95 6.71 27.53
CA ALA A 119 -22.48 7.08 26.20
C ALA A 119 -21.01 7.54 26.16
N PRO A 120 -20.52 8.43 27.04
CA PRO A 120 -19.11 8.85 27.02
C PRO A 120 -18.14 7.70 27.26
N GLU A 121 -18.54 6.73 28.07
CA GLU A 121 -17.71 5.58 28.40
C GLU A 121 -17.77 4.50 27.32
N PHE A 122 -18.96 4.28 26.77
CA PHE A 122 -19.14 3.46 25.58
C PHE A 122 -18.29 3.99 24.43
N ASP A 123 -18.33 5.29 24.15
CA ASP A 123 -17.53 5.93 23.10
C ASP A 123 -16.03 5.70 23.31
N ARG A 124 -15.55 5.79 24.55
CA ARG A 124 -14.14 5.48 24.89
C ARG A 124 -13.79 4.02 24.55
N ILE A 125 -14.65 3.07 24.88
CA ILE A 125 -14.44 1.65 24.60
C ILE A 125 -14.56 1.37 23.10
N ALA A 126 -15.53 1.97 22.41
CA ALA A 126 -15.69 1.88 20.96
C ALA A 126 -14.47 2.41 20.22
N GLN A 127 -13.87 3.51 20.68
CA GLN A 127 -12.61 4.01 20.15
C GLN A 127 -11.45 3.03 20.39
N SER A 128 -11.38 2.38 21.56
CA SER A 128 -10.39 1.33 21.85
C SER A 128 -10.54 0.13 20.88
N ILE A 129 -11.78 -0.28 20.59
CA ILE A 129 -12.08 -1.30 19.58
C ILE A 129 -11.57 -0.87 18.20
N GLN A 130 -11.85 0.37 17.77
CA GLN A 130 -11.35 0.90 16.50
C GLN A 130 -9.82 0.92 16.45
N ASP A 131 -9.14 1.30 17.53
CA ASP A 131 -7.68 1.31 17.62
C ASP A 131 -7.08 -0.10 17.46
N VAL A 132 -7.73 -1.13 18.02
CA VAL A 132 -7.32 -2.54 17.84
C VAL A 132 -7.50 -2.99 16.39
N ILE A 133 -8.65 -2.69 15.78
CA ILE A 133 -8.91 -3.00 14.37
C ILE A 133 -7.87 -2.31 13.49
N ALA A 134 -7.59 -1.03 13.73
CA ALA A 134 -6.58 -0.25 13.02
C ALA A 134 -5.20 -0.93 13.09
N ALA A 135 -4.76 -1.27 14.30
CA ALA A 135 -3.48 -1.95 14.50
C ALA A 135 -3.44 -3.34 13.82
N GLY A 136 -4.57 -4.05 13.77
CA GLY A 136 -4.70 -5.30 13.02
C GLY A 136 -4.47 -5.10 11.52
N TYR A 137 -5.12 -4.10 10.92
CA TYR A 137 -4.87 -3.73 9.52
C TYR A 137 -3.41 -3.31 9.30
N GLU A 138 -2.83 -2.50 10.19
CA GLU A 138 -1.42 -2.10 10.11
C GLU A 138 -0.49 -3.32 10.11
N VAL A 139 -0.75 -4.35 10.93
CA VAL A 139 0.01 -5.60 10.90
C VAL A 139 -0.19 -6.35 9.60
N LEU A 140 -1.44 -6.51 9.14
CA LEU A 140 -1.76 -7.27 7.92
C LEU A 140 -1.09 -6.67 6.68
N TYR A 141 -1.02 -5.34 6.60
CA TYR A 141 -0.51 -4.59 5.45
C TYR A 141 0.87 -3.95 5.67
N ALA A 142 1.55 -4.24 6.80
CA ALA A 142 2.91 -3.79 7.04
C ALA A 142 3.86 -4.31 5.94
N GLU A 143 4.80 -3.45 5.52
CA GLU A 143 5.90 -3.85 4.65
C GLU A 143 6.70 -4.94 5.36
N ALA A 144 6.83 -6.10 4.70
CA ALA A 144 7.61 -7.20 5.23
C ALA A 144 9.10 -6.83 5.21
N PRO A 145 9.88 -7.18 6.24
CA PRO A 145 11.33 -7.08 6.18
C PRO A 145 11.86 -7.87 4.97
N PRO A 146 12.95 -7.43 4.33
CA PRO A 146 13.57 -8.18 3.23
C PRO A 146 13.85 -9.62 3.69
N GLY A 147 13.26 -10.60 2.98
CA GLY A 147 13.40 -12.03 3.27
C GLY A 147 12.15 -12.75 3.80
N ILE A 148 11.06 -12.04 4.12
CA ILE A 148 9.79 -12.66 4.57
C ILE A 148 8.72 -12.53 3.47
N LYS A 149 8.45 -13.61 2.74
CA LYS A 149 7.30 -13.70 1.80
C LYS A 149 6.01 -13.83 2.62
N LYS A 150 5.17 -12.79 2.65
CA LYS A 150 3.86 -12.85 3.33
C LYS A 150 2.79 -13.33 2.36
N ALA A 151 2.16 -14.46 2.65
CA ALA A 151 1.00 -14.91 1.90
C ALA A 151 -0.20 -13.99 2.16
N ARG A 152 -0.95 -13.70 1.09
CA ARG A 152 -2.20 -12.94 1.06
C ARG A 152 -3.20 -13.43 2.14
N PRO A 153 -3.90 -12.56 2.88
CA PRO A 153 -5.16 -12.94 3.50
C PRO A 153 -6.18 -13.15 2.37
N VAL A 154 -6.62 -14.38 2.16
CA VAL A 154 -7.64 -14.71 1.15
C VAL A 154 -8.94 -14.07 1.60
N ALA A 155 -9.33 -12.97 0.94
CA ALA A 155 -10.70 -12.47 1.05
C ALA A 155 -11.63 -13.55 0.48
N GLY A 156 -12.64 -13.95 1.25
CA GLY A 156 -13.56 -15.04 0.92
C GLY A 156 -14.50 -14.70 -0.24
N THR A 157 -13.96 -14.64 -1.45
CA THR A 157 -14.73 -14.65 -2.69
C THR A 157 -14.38 -15.93 -3.45
N THR A 158 -15.41 -16.71 -3.75
CA THR A 158 -15.43 -17.98 -4.48
C THR A 158 -14.35 -18.08 -5.56
N GLU A 159 -13.53 -19.12 -5.44
CA GLU A 159 -12.41 -19.42 -6.34
C GLU A 159 -12.90 -19.54 -7.79
N ARG A 160 -12.43 -18.65 -8.66
CA ARG A 160 -12.25 -18.97 -10.08
C ARG A 160 -10.78 -19.21 -10.30
N THR A 161 -10.42 -20.47 -10.43
CA THR A 161 -9.08 -20.92 -10.82
C THR A 161 -8.72 -20.32 -12.18
N VAL A 162 -7.75 -19.42 -12.20
CA VAL A 162 -6.99 -19.09 -13.41
C VAL A 162 -5.56 -19.54 -13.16
N GLN A 163 -5.13 -20.55 -13.92
CA GLN A 163 -3.75 -21.03 -13.93
C GLN A 163 -2.85 -20.02 -14.63
N GLY A 164 -1.71 -19.73 -14.01
CA GLY A 164 -0.50 -19.29 -14.70
C GLY A 164 -0.11 -17.83 -14.46
N PHE A 165 1.03 -17.67 -13.79
CA PHE A 165 2.17 -16.78 -14.07
C PHE A 165 2.72 -16.18 -12.76
N ALA A 166 3.50 -16.99 -12.05
CA ALA A 166 4.42 -16.47 -11.05
C ALA A 166 5.68 -15.97 -11.79
N ALA A 167 5.77 -14.66 -12.04
CA ALA A 167 7.02 -14.04 -12.44
C ALA A 167 7.78 -13.63 -11.17
N GLU A 168 8.76 -14.44 -10.78
CA GLU A 168 9.72 -14.08 -9.74
C GLU A 168 10.62 -12.94 -10.25
N ASN A 169 10.37 -11.71 -9.82
CA ASN A 169 11.24 -10.58 -10.11
C ASN A 169 12.20 -10.34 -8.93
N ASP A 170 13.36 -10.99 -8.96
CA ASP A 170 14.50 -10.70 -8.08
C ASP A 170 15.26 -9.46 -8.61
N CYS A 171 14.94 -8.28 -8.08
CA CYS A 171 15.61 -7.04 -8.48
C CYS A 171 16.99 -6.88 -7.81
N LYS A 172 18.06 -7.24 -8.54
CA LYS A 172 19.41 -6.70 -8.28
C LYS A 172 19.54 -5.33 -8.96
N ILE A 173 19.76 -4.28 -8.17
CA ILE A 173 20.00 -2.92 -8.64
C ILE A 173 21.34 -2.89 -9.39
N ILE A 174 21.32 -2.79 -10.73
CA ILE A 174 22.51 -2.46 -11.51
C ILE A 174 22.51 -0.93 -11.71
N VAL A 175 23.35 -0.24 -10.94
CA VAL A 175 23.66 1.18 -11.16
C VAL A 175 24.62 1.26 -12.35
N SER A 176 24.13 1.68 -13.51
CA SER A 176 24.97 2.00 -14.66
C SER A 176 25.70 3.32 -14.42
N HIS A 177 27.00 3.27 -14.11
CA HIS A 177 27.89 4.44 -14.10
C HIS A 177 28.16 4.91 -15.54
N SER A 178 27.68 6.10 -15.92
CA SER A 178 28.11 6.76 -17.16
C SER A 178 29.49 7.39 -16.96
N GLY A 179 30.53 6.74 -17.48
CA GLY A 179 31.88 7.33 -17.57
C GLY A 179 31.89 8.43 -18.63
N ARG A 180 32.27 9.65 -18.24
CA ARG A 180 32.63 10.72 -19.19
C ARG A 180 34.04 10.41 -19.72
N ILE A 181 34.15 10.14 -21.02
CA ILE A 181 35.44 10.04 -21.72
C ILE A 181 35.69 11.35 -22.50
N ALA A 182 36.94 11.78 -22.43
CA ALA A 182 37.52 13.07 -22.79
C ALA A 182 37.40 13.48 -24.27
N SER A 183 37.51 14.79 -24.52
CA SER A 183 37.90 15.36 -25.83
C SER A 183 39.39 15.75 -25.78
N PRO A 184 40.20 15.48 -26.82
CA PRO A 184 41.62 15.85 -26.82
C PRO A 184 41.81 17.28 -27.36
N SER A 185 42.79 17.96 -26.77
CA SER A 185 43.39 19.21 -27.24
C SER A 185 44.39 18.93 -28.38
N PHE A 186 44.35 19.72 -29.46
CA PHE A 186 45.47 19.86 -30.38
C PHE A 186 45.84 21.33 -30.58
N THR A 187 47.04 21.65 -30.11
CA THR A 187 47.87 22.80 -30.48
C THR A 187 48.57 22.52 -31.82
N GLY A 188 48.76 23.54 -32.66
CA GLY A 188 49.63 23.45 -33.84
C GLY A 188 49.53 24.63 -34.79
N GLU A 189 50.61 25.39 -34.91
CA GLU A 189 50.80 26.65 -35.62
C GLU A 189 50.70 26.57 -37.16
N GLY A 190 50.37 27.73 -37.76
CA GLY A 190 51.16 28.33 -38.86
C GLY A 190 51.06 27.74 -40.27
N VAL A 191 50.67 28.58 -41.24
CA VAL A 191 51.48 29.05 -42.39
C VAL A 191 50.57 29.61 -43.51
N THR A 192 51.09 30.67 -44.11
CA THR A 192 50.59 31.61 -45.13
C THR A 192 50.18 31.04 -46.50
N ARG A 193 49.15 31.68 -47.10
CA ARG A 193 48.94 32.22 -48.48
C ARG A 193 49.69 31.61 -49.69
N PRO A 194 49.13 31.63 -50.91
CA PRO A 194 48.78 32.88 -51.67
C PRO A 194 47.30 33.25 -51.69
#